data_AF-A0A9X5AQJ1-F1
#
_entry.id   AF-A0A9X5AQJ1-F1
#
_cell.length_a   1.000
_cell.length_b   1.000
_cell.length_c   1.000
_cell.angle_alpha   90.00
_cell.angle_beta   90.00
_cell.angle_gamma   90.00
#
_symmetry.space_group_name_H-M   'P 1'
#
loop_
_entity.id
_entity.type
_entity.pdbx_description
1 polymer ?
#
loop_
_entity_poly.entity_id
_entity_poly.type
_entity_poly.pdbx_seq_one_letter_code
_entity_poly.pdbx_strand_id
1 'polypeptide(L)'
;MDINFEHLINSYKTTCKFSNNDIVAKKNLKNLMNDNNSVILHVTEDKNTTDHQLKELAIIDLQNNELFNRKFYLSTQFAIEWDNIKKILKNKNVLIYNVDFTEFIIEQTLRKCSIYENLTLNTTDVMTLYSLISNDNNPISLQDACADEGIPAFITDNALKNSYYVRTLLNKILKQCN
;
A
#
# COMPACT_ATOMS: atom_id res chain seq x y z
N MET A 1 55.38 -0.84 -13.24
CA MET A 1 54.26 -1.71 -12.82
C MET A 1 53.03 -1.02 -13.32
N ASP A 2 52.69 -1.27 -14.58
CA ASP A 2 51.58 -0.62 -15.26
C ASP A 2 50.39 -1.57 -15.25
N ILE A 3 49.33 -1.19 -14.56
CA ILE A 3 48.08 -1.95 -14.54
C ILE A 3 47.21 -1.38 -15.66
N ASN A 4 47.10 -2.16 -16.74
CA ASN A 4 46.22 -1.89 -17.87
C ASN A 4 44.75 -1.86 -17.41
N PHE A 5 44.11 -0.70 -17.56
CA PHE A 5 42.72 -0.43 -17.16
C PHE A 5 41.65 -0.98 -18.13
N GLU A 6 42.04 -1.77 -19.14
CA GLU A 6 41.11 -2.22 -20.18
C GLU A 6 40.30 -3.49 -19.82
N HIS A 7 40.62 -4.16 -18.71
CA HIS A 7 39.93 -5.41 -18.35
C HIS A 7 38.69 -5.27 -17.45
N LEU A 8 38.37 -4.06 -16.96
CA LEU A 8 37.25 -3.84 -16.04
C LEU A 8 35.90 -3.55 -16.71
N ILE A 9 35.86 -3.47 -18.04
CA ILE A 9 34.64 -3.08 -18.78
C ILE A 9 33.75 -4.28 -19.18
N ASN A 10 34.19 -5.54 -18.98
CA ASN A 10 33.49 -6.70 -19.55
C ASN A 10 32.92 -7.76 -18.59
N SER A 11 32.94 -7.59 -17.26
CA SER A 11 32.48 -8.66 -16.35
C SER A 11 31.11 -8.49 -15.70
N TYR A 12 30.37 -7.41 -15.97
CA TYR A 12 29.00 -7.25 -15.45
C TYR A 12 28.04 -6.76 -16.52
N LYS A 13 27.95 -7.51 -17.63
CA LYS A 13 26.64 -7.68 -18.27
C LYS A 13 25.85 -8.65 -17.40
N THR A 14 25.33 -8.15 -16.30
CA THR A 14 24.16 -8.74 -15.63
C THR A 14 23.04 -8.65 -16.66
N THR A 15 22.93 -9.68 -17.50
CA THR A 15 21.71 -9.97 -18.24
C THR A 15 20.61 -10.03 -17.19
N CYS A 16 19.84 -8.94 -17.08
CA CYS A 16 18.62 -8.88 -16.29
C CYS A 16 17.71 -9.98 -16.82
N LYS A 17 17.75 -11.15 -16.18
CA LYS A 17 16.62 -12.08 -16.24
C LYS A 17 15.50 -11.40 -15.46
N PHE A 18 14.81 -10.48 -16.11
CA PHE A 18 13.50 -10.06 -15.66
C PHE A 18 12.67 -11.33 -15.56
N SER A 19 12.37 -11.77 -14.35
CA SER A 19 11.42 -12.85 -14.15
C SER A 19 10.12 -12.40 -14.83
N ASN A 20 9.38 -13.31 -15.48
CA ASN A 20 8.10 -12.95 -16.10
C ASN A 20 7.15 -12.24 -15.10
N ASN A 21 7.33 -12.51 -13.80
CA ASN A 21 6.59 -11.90 -12.72
C ASN A 21 6.88 -10.40 -12.57
N ASP A 22 8.12 -9.95 -12.73
CA ASP A 22 8.47 -8.53 -12.67
C ASP A 22 7.83 -7.76 -13.84
N ILE A 23 7.89 -8.29 -15.07
CA ILE A 23 7.25 -7.67 -16.25
C ILE A 23 5.74 -7.50 -16.04
N VAL A 24 5.08 -8.53 -15.51
CA VAL A 24 3.64 -8.50 -15.21
C VAL A 24 3.34 -7.52 -14.07
N ALA A 25 4.13 -7.52 -12.99
CA ALA A 25 3.97 -6.61 -11.86
C ALA A 25 4.12 -5.14 -12.29
N LYS A 26 5.14 -4.82 -13.10
CA LYS A 26 5.34 -3.48 -13.67
C LYS A 26 4.17 -3.05 -14.55
N LYS A 27 3.64 -3.96 -15.38
CA LYS A 27 2.47 -3.68 -16.21
C LYS A 27 1.22 -3.43 -15.35
N ASN A 28 1.01 -4.23 -14.31
CA ASN A 28 -0.09 -4.05 -13.37
C ASN A 28 0.01 -2.70 -12.65
N LEU A 29 1.19 -2.34 -12.14
CA LEU A 29 1.43 -1.04 -11.54
C LEU A 29 1.10 0.11 -12.50
N LYS A 30 1.58 0.05 -13.76
CA LYS A 30 1.28 1.05 -14.79
C LYS A 30 -0.23 1.19 -15.02
N ASN A 31 -0.96 0.08 -15.07
CA ASN A 31 -2.42 0.11 -15.26
C ASN A 31 -3.12 0.73 -14.05
N LEU A 32 -2.75 0.32 -12.83
CA LEU A 32 -3.36 0.82 -11.59
C LEU A 32 -3.12 2.32 -11.41
N MET A 33 -1.91 2.80 -11.70
CA MET A 33 -1.53 4.21 -11.54
C MET A 33 -2.19 5.13 -12.56
N ASN A 34 -2.59 4.60 -13.72
CA ASN A 34 -3.34 5.34 -14.75
C ASN A 34 -4.86 5.18 -14.62
N ASP A 35 -5.33 4.36 -13.68
CA ASP A 35 -6.75 4.14 -13.47
C ASP A 35 -7.36 5.25 -12.59
N ASN A 36 -8.37 5.93 -13.15
CA ASN A 36 -9.12 6.99 -12.47
C ASN A 36 -10.06 6.45 -11.38
N ASN A 37 -10.21 5.13 -11.26
CA ASN A 37 -11.02 4.45 -10.25
C ASN A 37 -10.20 3.75 -9.17
N SER A 38 -8.89 3.99 -9.12
CA SER A 38 -8.03 3.47 -8.06
C SER A 38 -7.97 4.40 -6.85
N VAL A 39 -8.09 3.82 -5.66
CA VAL A 39 -7.97 4.52 -4.37
C VAL A 39 -6.96 3.82 -3.48
N ILE A 40 -6.28 4.57 -2.62
CA ILE A 40 -5.45 4.00 -1.54
C ILE A 40 -6.30 3.97 -0.29
N LEU A 41 -6.36 2.81 0.36
CA LEU A 41 -6.98 2.66 1.68
C LEU A 41 -5.90 2.28 2.69
N HIS A 42 -5.86 3.01 3.80
CA HIS A 42 -4.95 2.73 4.90
C HIS A 42 -5.70 2.86 6.22
N VAL A 43 -5.31 2.02 7.18
CA VAL A 43 -5.88 2.00 8.52
C VAL A 43 -4.76 2.08 9.55
N THR A 44 -5.07 2.63 10.72
CA THR A 44 -4.22 2.50 11.90
C THR A 44 -5.01 1.84 13.02
N GLU A 45 -4.32 1.06 13.82
CA GLU A 45 -4.86 0.33 14.95
C GLU A 45 -4.75 1.15 16.24
N ASP A 46 -5.74 1.03 17.12
CA ASP A 46 -5.65 1.53 18.48
C ASP A 46 -4.87 0.57 19.38
N LYS A 47 -3.56 0.80 19.45
CA LYS A 47 -2.62 0.05 20.30
C LYS A 47 -2.84 0.25 21.81
N ASN A 48 -3.68 1.20 22.22
CA ASN A 48 -3.98 1.42 23.64
C ASN A 48 -5.06 0.46 24.16
N THR A 49 -5.61 -0.38 23.30
CA THR A 49 -6.67 -1.33 23.62
C THR A 49 -6.19 -2.75 23.30
N THR A 50 -6.62 -3.75 24.08
CA THR A 50 -6.31 -5.18 23.86
C THR A 50 -7.05 -5.80 22.68
N ASP A 51 -7.65 -4.95 21.89
CA ASP A 51 -8.95 -5.17 21.32
C ASP A 51 -8.87 -5.03 19.79
N HIS A 52 -7.68 -4.69 19.26
CA HIS A 52 -7.34 -4.64 17.85
C HIS A 52 -8.37 -3.85 17.02
N GLN A 53 -8.73 -2.66 17.51
CA GLN A 53 -9.74 -1.80 16.89
C GLN A 53 -9.12 -0.78 15.94
N LEU A 54 -9.91 -0.37 14.95
CA LEU A 54 -9.58 0.74 14.07
C LEU A 54 -9.52 2.07 14.86
N LYS A 55 -8.39 2.77 14.75
CA LYS A 55 -8.14 4.11 15.30
C LYS A 55 -8.37 5.21 14.27
N GLU A 56 -7.91 5.00 13.04
CA GLU A 56 -8.07 5.95 11.94
C GLU A 56 -8.14 5.20 10.61
N LEU A 57 -8.96 5.70 9.69
CA LEU A 57 -9.05 5.21 8.31
C LEU A 57 -8.97 6.38 7.36
N ALA A 58 -8.13 6.25 6.34
CA ALA A 58 -8.01 7.21 5.25
C ALA A 58 -8.25 6.53 3.90
N ILE A 59 -9.01 7.21 3.04
CA ILE A 59 -9.24 6.85 1.64
C ILE A 59 -8.77 8.00 0.76
N ILE A 60 -7.66 7.72 0.13
CA ILE A 60 -6.96 8.37 -0.96
C ILE A 60 -7.52 8.22 -2.37
N ASP A 61 -7.88 9.24 -3.15
CA ASP A 61 -7.74 9.03 -4.61
C ASP A 61 -6.24 8.99 -4.99
N LEU A 62 -5.88 8.27 -6.07
CA LEU A 62 -4.49 8.20 -6.50
C LEU A 62 -3.91 9.57 -6.94
N GLN A 63 -4.76 10.52 -7.31
CA GLN A 63 -4.41 11.86 -7.82
C GLN A 63 -4.33 12.93 -6.71
N ASN A 64 -4.44 12.53 -5.45
CA ASN A 64 -4.31 13.30 -4.21
C ASN A 64 -5.57 13.92 -3.61
N ASN A 65 -6.77 13.74 -4.17
CA ASN A 65 -7.95 14.17 -3.46
C ASN A 65 -8.26 13.20 -2.32
N GLU A 66 -8.17 13.70 -1.10
CA GLU A 66 -8.69 13.01 0.06
C GLU A 66 -10.20 12.83 -0.11
N LEU A 67 -10.65 11.57 -0.17
CA LEU A 67 -12.07 11.24 -0.27
C LEU A 67 -12.69 11.02 1.11
N PHE A 68 -11.89 10.51 2.05
CA PHE A 68 -12.31 10.22 3.41
C PHE A 68 -11.11 10.18 4.34
N ASN A 69 -11.24 10.79 5.52
CA ASN A 69 -10.29 10.59 6.63
C ASN A 69 -11.03 10.76 7.94
N ARG A 70 -10.99 9.75 8.80
CA ARG A 70 -11.68 9.80 10.09
C ARG A 70 -10.95 9.01 11.16
N LYS A 71 -10.84 9.63 12.34
CA LYS A 71 -10.44 8.97 13.58
C LYS A 71 -11.68 8.41 14.27
N PHE A 72 -11.57 7.20 14.77
CA PHE A 72 -12.60 6.49 15.51
C PHE A 72 -12.11 6.30 16.94
N TYR A 73 -12.79 6.96 17.87
CA TYR A 73 -12.52 6.83 19.30
C TYR A 73 -13.45 5.80 19.97
N LEU A 74 -14.49 5.37 19.24
CA LEU A 74 -15.51 4.41 19.67
C LEU A 74 -16.01 3.62 18.45
N SER A 75 -16.33 2.34 18.65
CA SER A 75 -16.86 1.46 17.59
C SER A 75 -18.19 1.98 17.00
N THR A 76 -19.03 2.65 17.78
CA THR A 76 -20.31 3.19 17.33
C THR A 76 -20.18 4.26 16.23
N GLN A 77 -19.11 5.06 16.24
CA GLN A 77 -18.86 6.04 15.18
C GLN A 77 -18.50 5.35 13.87
N PHE A 78 -17.72 4.27 13.95
CA PHE A 78 -17.37 3.48 12.78
C PHE A 78 -18.61 2.83 12.16
N ALA A 79 -19.51 2.27 12.98
CA ALA A 79 -20.77 1.70 12.52
C ALA A 79 -21.62 2.70 11.70
N ILE A 80 -21.69 3.96 12.12
CA ILE A 80 -22.45 5.02 11.43
C ILE A 80 -21.80 5.39 10.09
N GLU A 81 -20.47 5.45 10.04
CA GLU A 81 -19.74 5.81 8.82
C GLU A 81 -19.55 4.62 7.86
N TRP A 82 -19.82 3.40 8.30
CA TRP A 82 -19.53 2.20 7.54
C TRP A 82 -20.22 2.15 6.18
N ASP A 83 -21.48 2.55 6.11
CA ASP A 83 -22.21 2.62 4.84
C ASP A 83 -21.65 3.71 3.90
N ASN A 84 -21.09 4.80 4.44
CA ASN A 84 -20.42 5.82 3.65
C ASN A 84 -19.10 5.30 3.09
N ILE A 85 -18.30 4.62 3.94
CA ILE A 85 -17.05 3.98 3.54
C ILE A 85 -17.30 2.98 2.40
N LYS A 86 -18.31 2.12 2.53
CA LYS A 86 -18.71 1.17 1.46
C LYS A 86 -19.06 1.87 0.16
N LYS A 87 -19.83 2.96 0.21
CA LYS A 87 -20.19 3.73 -1.00
C LYS A 87 -18.97 4.31 -1.69
N ILE A 88 -17.98 4.81 -0.93
CA ILE A 88 -16.74 5.36 -1.47
C ILE A 88 -15.90 4.27 -2.15
N LEU A 89 -15.81 3.08 -1.53
CA LEU A 89 -15.02 1.95 -2.04
C LEU A 89 -15.71 1.17 -3.16
N LYS A 90 -17.01 1.34 -3.35
CA LYS A 90 -17.80 0.61 -4.34
C LYS A 90 -17.25 0.84 -5.76
N ASN A 91 -16.99 -0.26 -6.46
CA ASN A 91 -16.45 -0.27 -7.83
C ASN A 91 -15.07 0.42 -7.97
N LYS A 92 -14.32 0.57 -6.87
CA LYS A 92 -12.95 1.09 -6.89
C LYS A 92 -11.94 -0.06 -6.83
N ASN A 93 -10.78 0.17 -7.44
CA ASN A 93 -9.59 -0.65 -7.21
C ASN A 93 -8.92 -0.13 -5.93
N VAL A 94 -8.87 -0.95 -4.89
CA VAL A 94 -8.43 -0.53 -3.56
C VAL A 94 -7.00 -0.99 -3.33
N LEU A 95 -6.06 -0.06 -3.39
CA LEU A 95 -4.65 -0.31 -3.14
C LEU A 95 -4.39 -0.24 -1.64
N ILE A 96 -3.91 -1.33 -1.06
CA ILE A 96 -3.66 -1.47 0.36
C ILE A 96 -2.23 -1.93 0.55
N TYR A 97 -1.48 -1.30 1.44
CA TYR A 97 -0.16 -1.79 1.84
C TYR A 97 -0.34 -2.79 2.98
N ASN A 98 -0.16 -4.09 2.71
CA ASN A 98 -0.52 -5.21 3.59
C ASN A 98 -2.05 -5.37 3.75
N VAL A 99 -2.64 -6.14 2.82
CA VAL A 99 -4.08 -6.42 2.79
C VAL A 99 -4.53 -7.17 4.04
N ASP A 100 -3.81 -8.23 4.42
CA ASP A 100 -4.16 -9.10 5.55
C ASP A 100 -4.33 -8.31 6.86
N PHE A 101 -3.38 -7.42 7.17
CA PHE A 101 -3.47 -6.58 8.36
C PHE A 101 -4.68 -5.64 8.31
N THR A 102 -4.92 -5.03 7.16
CA THR A 102 -5.98 -4.04 6.99
C THR A 102 -7.37 -4.67 7.08
N GLU A 103 -7.57 -5.81 6.40
CA GLU A 103 -8.81 -6.58 6.48
C GLU A 103 -9.06 -7.08 7.90
N PHE A 104 -8.02 -7.59 8.58
CA PHE A 104 -8.13 -8.01 9.98
C PHE A 104 -8.64 -6.88 10.88
N ILE A 105 -8.05 -5.67 10.83
CA ILE A 105 -8.47 -4.54 11.67
C ILE A 105 -9.91 -4.10 11.36
N ILE A 106 -10.30 -4.05 10.09
CA ILE A 106 -11.67 -3.71 9.68
C ILE A 106 -12.66 -4.76 10.20
N GLU A 107 -12.37 -6.05 10.01
CA GLU A 107 -13.21 -7.14 10.49
C GLU A 107 -13.39 -7.13 12.02
N GLN A 108 -12.30 -6.96 12.78
CA GLN A 108 -12.39 -6.87 14.24
C GLN A 108 -13.28 -5.69 14.66
N THR A 109 -13.15 -4.55 13.98
CA THR A 109 -13.96 -3.37 14.25
C THR A 109 -15.44 -3.61 13.93
N LEU A 110 -15.75 -4.24 12.79
CA LEU A 110 -17.12 -4.60 12.41
C LEU A 110 -17.79 -5.55 13.40
N ARG A 111 -17.08 -6.61 13.81
CA ARG A 111 -17.57 -7.59 14.80
C ARG A 111 -17.96 -6.92 16.11
N LYS A 112 -17.22 -5.89 16.54
CA LYS A 112 -17.53 -5.12 17.76
C LYS A 112 -18.68 -4.14 17.62
N CYS A 113 -18.99 -3.76 16.39
CA CYS A 113 -20.19 -3.03 16.06
C CYS A 113 -21.41 -3.95 15.93
N SER A 114 -21.26 -5.26 16.16
CA SER A 114 -22.27 -6.29 15.86
C SER A 114 -22.72 -6.25 14.39
N ILE A 115 -21.80 -5.88 13.49
CA ILE A 115 -22.00 -5.87 12.05
C ILE A 115 -21.36 -7.14 11.49
N TYR A 116 -22.17 -8.01 10.90
CA TYR A 116 -21.74 -9.29 10.33
C TYR A 116 -22.07 -9.30 8.84
N GLU A 117 -21.16 -8.76 8.04
CA GLU A 117 -21.29 -8.76 6.58
C GLU A 117 -19.97 -9.14 5.93
N ASN A 118 -20.06 -9.78 4.77
CA ASN A 118 -18.90 -10.06 3.94
C ASN A 118 -18.64 -8.84 3.04
N LEU A 119 -17.62 -8.07 3.39
CA LEU A 119 -17.13 -7.02 2.51
C LEU A 119 -16.19 -7.65 1.47
N THR A 120 -16.58 -7.63 0.21
CA THR A 120 -15.70 -8.00 -0.91
C THR A 120 -15.21 -6.73 -1.58
N LEU A 121 -13.96 -6.36 -1.34
CA LEU A 121 -13.27 -5.27 -2.02
C LEU A 121 -12.43 -5.82 -3.18
N ASN A 122 -12.30 -5.06 -4.26
CA ASN A 122 -11.31 -5.36 -5.30
C ASN A 122 -9.95 -4.83 -4.84
N THR A 123 -9.21 -5.61 -4.05
CA THR A 123 -7.97 -5.18 -3.41
C THR A 123 -6.75 -5.49 -4.27
N THR A 124 -5.73 -4.65 -4.17
CA THR A 124 -4.37 -4.95 -4.62
C THR A 124 -3.41 -4.76 -3.45
N ASP A 125 -2.67 -5.81 -3.11
CA ASP A 125 -1.62 -5.70 -2.10
C ASP A 125 -0.38 -5.03 -2.67
N VAL A 126 -0.15 -3.79 -2.25
CA VAL A 126 0.99 -2.98 -2.64
C VAL A 126 2.29 -3.55 -2.10
N MET A 127 2.28 -4.22 -0.94
CA MET A 127 3.47 -4.83 -0.35
C MET A 127 3.95 -5.99 -1.23
N THR A 128 3.04 -6.87 -1.65
CA THR A 128 3.37 -7.95 -2.59
C THR A 128 3.80 -7.40 -3.95
N LEU A 129 3.09 -6.39 -4.46
CA LEU A 129 3.45 -5.75 -5.73
C LEU A 129 4.86 -5.16 -5.68
N TYR A 130 5.23 -4.51 -4.57
CA TYR A 130 6.56 -3.96 -4.37
C TYR A 130 7.63 -5.06 -4.37
N SER A 131 7.46 -6.10 -3.54
CA SER A 131 8.39 -7.25 -3.47
C SER A 131 8.66 -7.89 -4.83
N LEU A 132 7.63 -7.98 -5.69
CA LEU A 132 7.79 -8.49 -7.05
C LEU A 132 8.63 -7.58 -7.96
N ILE A 133 8.55 -6.27 -7.78
CA ILE A 133 9.27 -5.28 -8.60
C ILE A 133 10.70 -5.06 -8.10
N SER A 134 10.90 -5.05 -6.79
CA SER A 134 12.23 -4.90 -6.17
C SER A 134 13.08 -6.17 -6.26
N ASN A 135 12.51 -7.29 -6.71
CA ASN A 135 13.13 -8.63 -6.70
C ASN A 135 13.52 -9.12 -5.30
N ASP A 136 13.02 -8.47 -4.25
CA ASP A 136 13.09 -8.97 -2.89
C ASP A 136 11.90 -9.90 -2.65
N ASN A 137 12.19 -11.21 -2.59
CA ASN A 137 11.18 -12.25 -2.41
C ASN A 137 10.49 -12.23 -1.04
N ASN A 138 10.77 -11.23 -0.20
CA ASN A 138 10.20 -11.09 1.14
C ASN A 138 9.36 -9.81 1.23
N PRO A 139 8.16 -9.89 1.83
CA PRO A 139 7.40 -8.69 2.18
C PRO A 139 8.15 -7.88 3.23
N ILE A 140 8.25 -6.57 3.02
CA ILE A 140 8.89 -5.64 3.95
C ILE A 140 7.93 -4.56 4.41
N SER A 141 8.22 -3.94 5.55
CA SER A 141 7.39 -2.88 6.10
C SER A 141 7.34 -1.67 5.17
N LEU A 142 6.28 -0.87 5.25
CA LEU A 142 6.18 0.38 4.47
C LEU A 142 7.35 1.34 4.79
N GLN A 143 7.83 1.32 6.03
CA GLN A 143 8.97 2.13 6.46
C GLN A 143 10.24 1.71 5.72
N ASP A 144 10.50 0.40 5.62
CA ASP A 144 11.68 -0.15 4.96
C ASP A 144 11.58 0.03 3.44
N ALA A 145 10.43 -0.24 2.83
CA ALA A 145 10.22 0.01 1.40
C ALA A 145 10.41 1.49 1.03
N CYS A 146 9.97 2.41 1.89
CA CYS A 146 10.28 3.82 1.69
C CYS A 146 11.78 4.11 1.81
N ALA A 147 12.48 3.49 2.77
CA ALA A 147 13.90 3.68 2.99
C ALA A 147 14.75 3.15 1.82
N ASP A 148 14.44 1.97 1.29
CA ASP A 148 15.08 1.37 0.12
C ASP A 148 14.95 2.27 -1.11
N GLU A 149 13.80 2.90 -1.25
CA GLU A 149 13.54 3.89 -2.29
C GLU A 149 14.04 5.29 -1.93
N GLY A 150 14.76 5.51 -0.82
CA GLY A 150 15.27 6.82 -0.42
C GLY A 150 14.18 7.88 -0.20
N ILE A 151 12.99 7.46 0.22
CA ILE A 151 11.88 8.31 0.64
C ILE A 151 12.01 8.53 2.15
N PRO A 152 12.17 9.78 2.64
CA PRO A 152 12.21 10.08 4.07
C PRO A 152 10.82 9.95 4.68
N ALA A 153 10.39 8.70 4.88
CA ALA A 153 9.15 8.37 5.55
C ALA A 153 9.38 8.20 7.04
N PHE A 154 8.38 8.62 7.81
CA PHE A 154 8.25 8.28 9.22
C PHE A 154 6.83 7.76 9.38
N ILE A 155 6.68 6.44 9.40
CA ILE A 155 5.39 5.78 9.55
C ILE A 155 4.88 6.06 10.96
N THR A 156 3.66 6.59 11.03
CA THR A 156 3.04 7.05 12.28
C THR A 156 1.70 6.36 12.50
N ASP A 157 1.06 6.61 13.64
CA ASP A 157 -0.33 6.25 13.87
C ASP A 157 -1.33 7.15 13.10
N ASN A 158 -0.89 7.83 12.04
CA ASN A 158 -1.73 8.67 11.18
C ASN A 158 -1.99 7.99 9.83
N ALA A 159 -3.21 7.50 9.61
CA ALA A 159 -3.57 6.75 8.41
C ALA A 159 -3.44 7.58 7.13
N LEU A 160 -3.83 8.86 7.18
CA LEU A 160 -3.75 9.77 6.04
C LEU A 160 -2.29 10.01 5.62
N LYS A 161 -1.41 10.28 6.59
CA LYS A 161 0.02 10.46 6.34
C LYS A 161 0.66 9.21 5.76
N ASN A 162 0.32 8.04 6.30
CA ASN A 162 0.82 6.76 5.78
C ASN A 162 0.32 6.51 4.35
N SER A 163 -0.93 6.85 4.02
CA SER A 163 -1.48 6.76 2.65
C SER A 163 -0.68 7.59 1.64
N TYR A 164 -0.23 8.78 2.04
CA TYR A 164 0.64 9.61 1.19
C TYR A 164 2.02 8.99 0.94
N TYR A 165 2.58 8.27 1.92
CA TYR A 165 3.83 7.53 1.69
C TYR A 165 3.63 6.36 0.73
N VAL A 166 2.53 5.59 0.85
CA VAL A 166 2.18 4.53 -0.12
C VAL A 166 2.10 5.10 -1.53
N ARG A 167 1.42 6.23 -1.72
CA ARG A 167 1.36 6.89 -3.03
C ARG A 167 2.75 7.33 -3.53
N THR A 168 3.56 7.91 -2.65
CA THR A 168 4.91 8.38 -2.99
C THR A 168 5.79 7.22 -3.43
N LEU A 169 5.70 6.09 -2.72
CA LEU A 169 6.35 4.83 -3.06
C LEU A 169 5.92 4.35 -4.44
N LEU A 170 4.62 4.20 -4.69
CA LEU A 170 4.07 3.77 -5.99
C LEU A 170 4.53 4.67 -7.15
N ASN A 171 4.49 6.00 -6.97
CA ASN A 171 4.97 6.97 -7.96
C ASN A 171 6.47 6.82 -8.26
N LYS A 172 7.27 6.50 -7.24
CA LYS A 172 8.72 6.33 -7.39
C LYS A 172 9.05 5.06 -8.16
N ILE A 173 8.40 3.94 -7.80
CA ILE A 173 8.55 2.66 -8.49
C ILE A 173 8.07 2.79 -9.94
N LEU A 174 6.94 3.47 -10.18
CA LEU A 174 6.42 3.70 -11.53
C LEU A 174 7.44 4.41 -12.44
N LYS A 175 8.18 5.40 -11.90
CA LYS A 175 9.23 6.11 -12.65
C LYS A 175 10.40 5.21 -13.04
N GLN A 176 10.76 4.24 -12.19
CA GLN A 176 11.81 3.27 -12.50
C GLN A 176 11.37 2.21 -13.52
N CYS A 177 10.05 2.03 -13.68
CA CYS A 177 9.49 1.11 -14.67
C CYS A 177 9.44 1.68 -16.10
N ASN A 178 9.75 2.97 -16.27
CA ASN A 178 9.74 3.69 -17.55
C ASN A 178 11.16 4.06 -17.96
#